data_AF-A0A4W5JP41-F1
#
_entry.id   AF-A0A4W5JP41-F1
#
_cell.length_a   1.000
_cell.length_b   1.000
_cell.length_c   1.000
_cell.angle_alpha   90.00
_cell.angle_beta   90.00
_cell.angle_gamma   90.00
#
_symmetry.space_group_name_H-M   'P 1'
#
loop_
_entity.id
_entity.type
_entity.pdbx_description
1 polymer ?
#
loop_
_entity_poly.entity_id
_entity_poly.type
_entity_poly.pdbx_seq_one_letter_code
_entity_poly.pdbx_strand_id
1 'polypeptide(L)'
;SFSLCPQVSPCEKCRCEGSGEVLCSVSACPQTECVDPEYEPDQCCPICKTGPNCYADTQVIPAGREVKIDECTICYCTYEEGTWQIEHQATCSKNDCQVS
;
A
#
# COMPACT_ATOMS: atom_id res chain seq x y z
N SER A 1 0.61 37.49 15.69
CA SER A 1 1.11 36.12 15.82
C SER A 1 -0.02 35.16 15.51
N PHE A 2 0.14 34.33 14.48
CA PHE A 2 -0.72 33.16 14.29
C PHE A 2 -0.10 32.03 15.11
N SER A 3 -0.79 31.57 16.14
CA SER A 3 -0.34 30.41 16.92
C SER A 3 -0.61 29.16 16.09
N LEU A 4 0.41 28.36 15.80
CA LEU A 4 0.18 27.00 15.28
C LEU A 4 -0.58 26.21 16.34
N CYS A 5 -1.75 25.65 15.98
CA CYS A 5 -2.42 24.68 16.85
C CYS A 5 -1.50 23.45 17.01
N PRO A 6 -1.52 22.75 18.16
CA PRO A 6 -0.81 21.48 18.28
C PRO A 6 -1.30 20.51 17.19
N GLN A 7 -0.36 19.85 16.51
CA GLN A 7 -0.67 18.77 15.58
C GLN A 7 -1.25 17.60 16.38
N VAL A 8 -2.52 17.28 16.15
CA VAL A 8 -3.24 16.18 16.83
C VAL A 8 -2.94 14.84 16.16
N SER A 9 -2.77 14.84 14.83
CA SER A 9 -2.49 13.66 14.02
C SER A 9 -1.68 14.05 12.77
N PRO A 10 -0.82 13.17 12.24
CA PRO A 10 -0.17 13.37 10.94
C PRO A 10 -1.16 13.56 9.77
N CYS A 11 -2.40 13.07 9.90
CA CYS A 11 -3.44 13.19 8.88
C CYS A 11 -4.28 14.46 8.96
N GLU A 12 -4.15 15.22 10.03
CA GLU A 12 -5.00 16.37 10.32
C GLU A 12 -4.18 17.67 10.23
N LYS A 13 -4.69 18.62 9.44
CA LYS A 13 -4.12 19.96 9.35
C LYS A 13 -5.13 20.97 9.88
N CYS A 14 -4.78 21.61 10.99
CA CYS A 14 -5.62 22.62 11.64
C CYS A 14 -5.05 24.03 11.51
N ARG A 15 -5.93 25.02 11.37
CA ARG A 15 -5.61 26.45 11.40
C ARG A 15 -6.35 27.11 12.55
N CYS A 16 -5.62 27.81 13.42
CA CYS A 16 -6.16 28.58 14.53
C CYS A 16 -6.30 30.05 14.10
N GLU A 17 -7.53 30.58 14.11
CA GLU A 17 -7.81 31.98 13.82
C GLU A 17 -7.63 32.86 15.07
N GLY A 18 -7.34 34.15 14.87
CA GLY A 18 -7.22 35.12 15.97
C GLY A 18 -8.51 35.34 16.78
N SER A 19 -9.65 34.86 16.27
CA SER A 19 -10.95 34.82 16.95
C SER A 19 -11.09 33.68 17.96
N GLY A 20 -10.18 32.70 17.96
CA GLY A 20 -10.28 31.46 18.74
C GLY A 20 -10.99 30.32 18.00
N GLU A 21 -11.40 30.52 16.74
CA GLU A 21 -11.93 29.46 15.89
C GLU A 21 -10.82 28.54 15.37
N VAL A 22 -11.09 27.22 15.32
CA VAL A 22 -10.16 26.20 14.83
C VAL A 22 -10.78 25.49 13.64
N LEU A 23 -10.11 25.55 12.50
CA LEU A 23 -10.53 24.92 11.25
C LEU A 23 -9.58 23.77 10.92
N CYS A 24 -10.08 22.53 10.94
CA CYS A 24 -9.30 21.34 10.66
C CYS A 24 -9.75 20.64 9.37
N SER A 25 -8.79 20.08 8.64
CA SER A 25 -9.02 19.23 7.47
C SER A 25 -8.28 17.92 7.65
N VAL A 26 -9.00 16.81 7.44
CA VAL A 26 -8.45 15.45 7.50
C VAL A 26 -8.20 14.98 6.07
N SER A 27 -6.98 14.51 5.80
CA SER A 27 -6.63 13.92 4.50
C SER A 27 -6.97 12.43 4.48
N ALA A 28 -7.63 11.98 3.43
CA ALA A 28 -7.80 10.55 3.15
C ALA A 28 -6.53 10.00 2.49
N CYS A 29 -6.22 8.74 2.77
CA CYS A 29 -5.08 8.09 2.15
C CYS A 29 -5.42 7.50 0.79
N PRO A 30 -4.49 7.54 -0.18
CA PRO A 30 -4.65 6.84 -1.43
C PRO A 30 -4.71 5.33 -1.18
N GLN A 31 -5.31 4.60 -2.12
CA GLN A 31 -5.19 3.15 -2.16
C GLN A 31 -3.71 2.78 -2.28
N THR A 32 -3.29 1.73 -1.57
CA THR A 32 -1.91 1.25 -1.60
C THR A 32 -1.68 0.33 -2.79
N GLU A 33 -0.46 0.37 -3.31
CA GLU A 33 -0.06 -0.48 -4.43
C GLU A 33 0.52 -1.85 -3.98
N CYS A 34 0.42 -2.15 -2.69
CA CYS A 34 0.91 -3.37 -2.06
C CYS A 34 -0.13 -3.91 -1.07
N VAL A 35 -0.01 -5.20 -0.77
CA VAL A 35 -0.88 -5.91 0.17
C VAL A 35 -0.37 -5.92 1.62
N ASP A 36 0.86 -5.47 1.83
CA ASP A 36 1.58 -5.40 3.11
C ASP A 36 2.11 -3.99 3.44
N PRO A 37 1.27 -2.94 3.39
CA PRO A 37 1.74 -1.58 3.63
C PRO A 37 2.13 -1.35 5.09
N GLU A 38 3.17 -0.55 5.32
CA GLU A 38 3.69 -0.25 6.66
C GLU A 38 3.25 1.16 7.13
N TYR A 39 2.92 1.29 8.42
CA TYR A 39 2.59 2.57 9.06
C TYR A 39 3.79 3.12 9.82
N GLU A 40 4.21 4.33 9.50
CA GLU A 40 5.27 5.03 10.23
C GLU A 40 4.67 6.08 11.18
N PRO A 41 5.22 6.27 12.40
CA PRO A 41 4.62 7.12 13.44
C PRO A 41 4.33 8.57 13.01
N ASP A 42 5.15 9.13 12.12
CA ASP A 42 5.08 10.53 11.70
C ASP A 42 4.39 10.73 10.34
N GLN A 43 3.84 9.65 9.75
CA GLN A 43 3.19 9.70 8.44
C GLN A 43 1.68 9.52 8.57
N CYS A 44 0.93 10.27 7.77
CA CYS A 44 -0.52 10.07 7.71
C CYS A 44 -0.88 8.74 7.06
N CYS A 45 -0.24 8.44 5.94
CA CYS A 45 -0.60 7.33 5.08
C CYS A 45 0.45 6.24 5.11
N PRO A 46 0.01 4.98 5.00
CA PRO A 46 0.94 3.87 4.99
C PRO A 46 1.72 3.82 3.67
N ILE A 47 2.88 3.18 3.70
CA ILE A 47 3.82 3.13 2.57
C ILE A 47 4.14 1.69 2.18
N CYS A 48 4.37 1.49 0.88
CA CYS A 48 4.86 0.23 0.32
C CYS A 48 6.39 0.26 0.24
N LYS A 49 7.10 -0.15 1.31
CA LYS A 49 8.57 -0.03 1.38
C LYS A 49 9.29 -0.79 0.27
N THR A 50 8.76 -1.94 -0.13
CA THR A 50 9.33 -2.79 -1.19
C THR A 50 8.73 -2.53 -2.56
N GLY A 51 7.89 -1.50 -2.71
CA GLY A 51 7.13 -1.24 -3.93
C GLY A 51 5.91 -2.16 -4.09
N PRO A 52 5.31 -2.19 -5.30
CA PRO A 52 4.09 -2.93 -5.55
C PRO A 52 4.22 -4.45 -5.41
N ASN A 53 3.22 -5.09 -4.83
CA ASN A 53 3.19 -6.54 -4.63
C ASN A 53 1.75 -7.09 -4.52
N CYS A 54 1.64 -8.41 -4.64
CA CYS A 54 0.37 -9.13 -4.58
C CYS A 54 0.50 -10.38 -3.70
N TYR A 55 -0.62 -10.94 -3.26
CA TYR A 55 -0.66 -12.29 -2.71
C TYR A 55 -0.57 -13.33 -3.82
N ALA A 56 0.33 -14.30 -3.68
CA ALA A 56 0.27 -15.60 -4.31
C ALA A 56 -0.17 -16.60 -3.22
N ASP A 57 -1.46 -16.89 -3.18
CA ASP A 57 -2.12 -17.61 -2.07
C ASP A 57 -1.88 -16.93 -0.71
N THR A 58 -0.92 -17.42 0.09
CA THR A 58 -0.57 -16.87 1.41
C THR A 58 0.77 -16.14 1.44
N GLN A 59 1.51 -16.13 0.32
CA GLN A 59 2.83 -15.51 0.21
C GLN A 59 2.74 -14.17 -0.52
N VAL A 60 3.51 -13.17 -0.11
CA VAL A 60 3.62 -11.90 -0.83
C VAL A 60 4.73 -12.01 -1.88
N ILE A 61 4.41 -11.68 -3.13
CA ILE A 61 5.37 -11.64 -4.24
C ILE A 61 5.42 -10.25 -4.87
N PRO A 62 6.60 -9.76 -5.29
CA PRO A 62 6.70 -8.45 -5.93
C PRO A 62 6.08 -8.44 -7.33
N ALA A 63 5.59 -7.28 -7.73
CA ALA A 63 5.01 -7.06 -9.04
C ALA A 63 6.03 -7.10 -10.19
N GLY A 64 5.54 -7.39 -11.40
CA GLY A 64 6.30 -7.25 -12.65
C GLY A 64 7.34 -8.34 -12.91
N ARG A 65 7.34 -9.43 -12.14
CA ARG A 65 8.21 -10.59 -12.38
C ARG A 65 7.52 -11.91 -12.04
N GLU A 66 7.93 -12.97 -12.73
CA GLU A 66 7.51 -14.33 -12.40
C GLU A 66 8.29 -14.86 -11.19
N VAL A 67 7.57 -15.47 -10.26
CA VAL A 67 8.12 -16.05 -9.03
C VAL A 67 7.66 -17.49 -8.91
N LYS A 68 8.62 -18.41 -8.74
CA LYS A 68 8.34 -19.81 -8.44
C LYS A 68 8.05 -19.95 -6.94
N ILE A 69 6.79 -20.21 -6.57
CA ILE A 69 6.35 -20.29 -5.16
C ILE A 69 6.49 -21.71 -4.58
N ASP A 70 6.44 -22.73 -5.43
CA ASP A 70 6.73 -24.13 -5.09
C ASP A 70 7.38 -24.84 -6.29
N GLU A 71 7.63 -26.15 -6.21
CA GLU A 71 8.30 -26.89 -7.29
C GLU A 71 7.60 -26.79 -8.66
N CYS A 72 6.30 -26.51 -8.67
CA CYS A 72 5.40 -26.61 -9.81
C CYS A 72 4.63 -25.34 -10.12
N THR A 73 4.53 -24.43 -9.17
CA THR A 73 3.69 -23.25 -9.30
C THR A 73 4.55 -22.01 -9.53
N ILE A 74 4.30 -21.36 -10.66
CA ILE A 74 4.88 -20.06 -11.01
C ILE A 74 3.75 -19.03 -10.97
N CYS A 75 3.96 -17.95 -10.24
CA CYS A 75 3.00 -16.86 -10.10
C CYS A 75 3.56 -15.57 -10.66
N TYR A 76 2.66 -14.73 -11.19
CA TYR A 76 2.97 -13.41 -11.72
C TYR A 76 1.99 -12.39 -11.15
N CYS A 77 2.54 -11.36 -10.51
CA CYS A 77 1.78 -10.22 -10.03
C CYS A 77 1.80 -9.14 -11.11
N THR A 78 0.68 -9.02 -11.84
CA THR A 78 0.49 -8.00 -12.87
C THR A 78 0.35 -6.63 -12.23
N TYR A 79 1.04 -5.65 -12.79
CA TYR A 79 0.96 -4.26 -12.34
C TYR A 79 0.83 -3.36 -13.57
N GLU A 80 -0.31 -2.68 -13.68
CA GLU A 80 -0.52 -1.60 -14.64
C GLU A 80 -0.69 -0.29 -13.87
N GLU A 81 0.33 0.58 -13.99
CA GLU A 81 0.38 1.88 -13.35
C GLU A 81 -0.88 2.70 -13.68
N GLY A 82 -1.67 3.05 -12.64
CA GLY A 82 -2.85 3.89 -12.78
C GLY A 82 -4.16 3.16 -13.08
N THR A 83 -4.16 1.82 -13.18
CA THR A 83 -5.40 1.06 -13.04
C THR A 83 -5.68 0.90 -11.53
N TRP A 84 -6.83 1.38 -11.05
CA TRP A 84 -7.25 1.29 -9.64
C TRP A 84 -7.49 -0.15 -9.14
N GLN A 85 -6.93 -1.13 -9.83
CA GLN A 85 -7.19 -2.54 -9.70
C GLN A 85 -5.85 -3.26 -9.83
N ILE A 86 -4.90 -2.97 -8.92
CA ILE A 86 -3.97 -4.05 -8.60
C ILE A 86 -4.85 -5.19 -8.12
N GLU A 87 -4.95 -6.24 -8.93
CA GLU A 87 -5.48 -7.49 -8.46
C GLU A 87 -4.52 -7.91 -7.35
N HIS A 88 -4.93 -7.71 -6.10
CA HIS A 88 -4.14 -8.08 -4.91
C HIS A 88 -3.84 -9.59 -4.85
N GLN A 89 -4.25 -10.34 -5.87
CA GLN A 89 -3.98 -11.75 -6.12
C GLN A 89 -3.17 -11.89 -7.40
N ALA A 90 -2.04 -12.58 -7.31
CA ALA A 90 -1.21 -12.95 -8.44
C ALA A 90 -1.91 -14.01 -9.30
N THR A 91 -1.58 -14.03 -10.59
CA THR A 91 -1.98 -15.11 -11.49
C THR A 91 -0.97 -16.24 -11.39
N CYS A 92 -1.42 -17.44 -11.00
CA CYS A 92 -0.56 -18.60 -10.80
C CYS A 92 -0.83 -19.72 -11.81
N SER A 93 0.24 -20.22 -12.43
CA SER A 93 0.28 -21.37 -13.32
C SER A 93 0.87 -22.57 -12.60
N LYS A 94 0.14 -23.69 -12.59
CA LYS A 94 0.68 -25.00 -12.19
C LYS A 94 1.27 -25.66 -13.42
N ASN A 95 2.59 -25.76 -13.47
CA ASN A 95 3.29 -26.53 -14.48
C ASN A 95 3.17 -28.02 -14.13
N ASP A 96 3.10 -28.88 -15.15
CA ASP A 96 3.23 -30.33 -15.01
C ASP A 96 4.66 -30.65 -14.56
N CYS A 97 4.92 -30.51 -13.27
CA CYS A 97 6.04 -31.20 -12.65
C CYS A 97 5.82 -32.68 -12.84
N GLN A 98 6.68 -33.30 -13.65
CA GLN A 98 6.95 -34.70 -13.42
C GLN A 98 7.62 -34.80 -12.05
N VAL A 99 6.84 -35.17 -11.04
CA VAL A 99 7.38 -35.69 -9.78
C VAL A 99 8.15 -36.95 -10.18
N SER A 100 9.46 -36.80 -10.41
CA SER A 100 10.36 -37.88 -10.83
C SER A 100 10.60 -38.85 -9.69
#